data_AF-A0A7X7PEV5-F1
#
_entry.id   AF-A0A7X7PEV5-F1
#
_cell.length_a   1.000
_cell.length_b   1.000
_cell.length_c   1.000
_cell.angle_alpha   90.00
_cell.angle_beta   90.00
_cell.angle_gamma   90.00
#
_symmetry.space_group_name_H-M   'P 1'
#
loop_
_entity.id
_entity.type
_entity.pdbx_description
1 polymer ?
#
loop_
_entity_poly.entity_id
_entity_poly.type
_entity_poly.pdbx_seq_one_letter_code
_entity_poly.pdbx_strand_id
1 'polypeptide(L)'
;MLVGLAAAALAAHLRTRGVRTAYTRKAFHFTIFTAASVIQLTSGLGGVVVFGSIVALIVLFAVWRGAGHVFYEALARPGDAPRGTLFIVVPLVTTALGGVLSNLIVPAWAWVGYLVAGWGDAVGEPVGARWGRHRYRVPSLAGVPATRSWEGSAAVLVVGAAAAVIGGLLAGFEAGVALRIGMAAGIAGALVEAVSNHGLDNLTVQVAASMAAALVA
;
A
#
# COMPACT_ATOMS: atom_id res chain seq x y z
N MET A 1 13.57 -1.21 12.13
CA MET A 1 13.47 0.07 12.89
C MET A 1 13.89 1.27 12.06
N LEU A 2 15.14 1.36 11.60
CA LEU A 2 15.67 2.52 10.85
C LEU A 2 14.88 2.88 9.59
N VAL A 3 14.40 1.88 8.85
CA VAL A 3 13.67 2.11 7.59
C VAL A 3 12.36 2.88 7.80
N GLY A 4 11.61 2.61 8.88
CA GLY A 4 10.37 3.32 9.16
C GLY A 4 10.60 4.80 9.48
N LEU A 5 11.63 5.10 10.29
CA LEU A 5 12.04 6.46 10.59
C LEU A 5 12.57 7.18 9.34
N ALA A 6 13.39 6.50 8.54
CA ALA A 6 13.91 7.04 7.28
C ALA A 6 12.79 7.35 6.28
N ALA A 7 11.79 6.46 6.16
CA ALA A 7 10.61 6.69 5.31
C ALA A 7 9.81 7.92 5.79
N ALA A 8 9.58 8.05 7.10
CA ALA A 8 8.88 9.20 7.66
C ALA A 8 9.68 10.51 7.46
N ALA A 9 10.99 10.47 7.69
CA ALA A 9 11.88 11.60 7.47
C ALA A 9 11.93 12.01 5.99
N LEU A 10 11.97 11.05 5.07
CA LEU A 10 11.92 11.32 3.62
C LEU A 10 10.59 12.00 3.25
N ALA A 11 9.46 11.45 3.68
CA ALA A 11 8.15 12.03 3.38
C ALA A 11 8.00 13.45 3.96
N ALA A 12 8.46 13.65 5.20
CA ALA A 12 8.50 14.97 5.83
C ALA A 12 9.43 15.94 5.07
N HIS A 13 10.63 15.49 4.67
CA HIS A 13 11.56 16.30 3.90
C HIS A 13 10.95 16.73 2.57
N LEU A 14 10.39 15.80 1.80
CA LEU A 14 9.68 16.10 0.55
C LEU A 14 8.55 17.10 0.78
N ARG A 15 7.81 16.97 1.89
CA ARG A 15 6.75 17.92 2.25
C ARG A 15 7.29 19.33 2.49
N THR A 16 8.42 19.47 3.21
CA THR A 16 9.07 20.79 3.41
C THR A 16 9.57 21.42 2.12
N ARG A 17 9.83 20.61 1.08
CA ARG A 17 10.21 21.07 -0.27
C ARG A 17 9.00 21.43 -1.15
N GLY A 18 7.79 21.43 -0.60
CA GLY A 18 6.57 21.76 -1.35
C GLY A 18 6.04 20.64 -2.25
N VAL A 19 6.54 19.41 -2.10
CA VAL A 19 6.00 18.26 -2.84
C VAL A 19 4.54 18.02 -2.41
N ARG A 20 3.67 17.74 -3.38
CA ARG A 20 2.24 17.51 -3.12
C ARG A 20 2.04 16.28 -2.24
N THR A 21 1.08 16.34 -1.31
CA THR A 21 0.79 15.26 -0.36
C THR A 21 0.57 13.91 -1.03
N ALA A 22 -0.05 13.91 -2.23
CA ALA A 22 -0.25 12.71 -3.02
C ALA A 22 1.06 11.94 -3.27
N TYR A 23 2.18 12.63 -3.46
CA TYR A 23 3.49 11.99 -3.67
C TYR A 23 4.21 11.70 -2.37
N THR A 24 4.14 12.57 -1.36
CA THR A 24 4.83 12.34 -0.07
C THR A 24 4.28 11.13 0.66
N ARG A 25 2.94 10.98 0.68
CA ARG A 25 2.27 9.81 1.26
C ARG A 25 2.65 8.53 0.51
N LYS A 26 2.69 8.58 -0.83
CA LYS A 26 3.00 7.41 -1.66
C LYS A 26 4.47 7.02 -1.58
N ALA A 27 5.38 7.97 -1.38
CA ALA A 27 6.79 7.68 -1.08
C ALA A 27 6.93 6.94 0.27
N PHE A 28 6.22 7.38 1.31
CA PHE A 28 6.17 6.68 2.59
C PHE A 28 5.60 5.27 2.41
N HIS A 29 4.42 5.15 1.80
CA HIS A 29 3.71 3.89 1.53
C HIS A 29 4.58 2.89 0.76
N PHE A 30 5.13 3.30 -0.38
CA PHE A 30 6.04 2.48 -1.18
C PHE A 30 7.21 1.94 -0.35
N THR A 31 7.85 2.80 0.45
CA THR A 31 9.02 2.44 1.25
C THR A 31 8.67 1.42 2.33
N ILE A 32 7.59 1.64 3.09
CA ILE A 32 7.22 0.75 4.18
C ILE A 32 6.74 -0.61 3.69
N PHE A 33 6.00 -0.67 2.57
CA PHE A 33 5.54 -1.95 2.01
C PHE A 33 6.70 -2.76 1.39
N THR A 34 7.64 -2.08 0.73
CA THR A 34 8.86 -2.73 0.22
C THR A 34 9.67 -3.32 1.38
N ALA A 35 9.86 -2.54 2.45
CA ALA A 35 10.56 -3.01 3.63
C ALA A 35 9.83 -4.17 4.31
N ALA A 36 8.50 -4.11 4.44
CA ALA A 36 7.70 -5.19 5.00
C ALA A 36 7.82 -6.48 4.18
N SER A 37 7.89 -6.38 2.85
CA SER A 37 8.06 -7.53 1.96
C SER A 37 9.42 -8.21 2.16
N VAL A 38 10.50 -7.42 2.25
CA VAL A 38 11.84 -7.95 2.55
C VAL A 38 11.88 -8.59 3.94
N ILE A 39 11.32 -7.91 4.95
CA ILE A 39 11.28 -8.41 6.33
C ILE A 39 10.45 -9.69 6.43
N GLN A 40 9.35 -9.81 5.68
CA GLN A 40 8.57 -11.05 5.61
C GLN A 40 9.42 -12.21 5.09
N LEU A 41 10.20 -11.99 4.04
CA LEU A 41 11.08 -13.00 3.46
C LEU A 41 12.23 -13.40 4.40
N THR A 42 12.78 -12.47 5.18
CA THR A 42 13.96 -12.73 6.03
C THR A 42 13.62 -13.09 7.47
N SER A 43 12.46 -12.69 7.98
CA SER A 43 12.13 -12.74 9.40
C SER A 43 10.67 -13.12 9.69
N GLY A 44 9.89 -13.41 8.64
CA GLY A 44 8.50 -13.85 8.74
C GLY A 44 7.57 -12.85 9.44
N LEU A 45 6.40 -13.36 9.87
CA LEU A 45 5.37 -12.57 10.52
C LEU A 45 5.88 -11.82 11.75
N GLY A 46 6.73 -12.45 12.58
CA GLY A 46 7.26 -11.81 13.79
C GLY A 46 8.03 -10.53 13.46
N GLY A 47 8.89 -10.56 12.43
CA GLY A 47 9.60 -9.38 11.96
C GLY A 47 8.66 -8.30 11.42
N VAL A 48 7.65 -8.70 10.65
CA VAL A 48 6.66 -7.78 10.08
C VAL A 48 5.81 -7.12 11.16
N VAL A 49 5.41 -7.85 12.20
CA VAL A 49 4.63 -7.31 13.33
C VAL A 49 5.45 -6.28 14.11
N VAL A 50 6.73 -6.57 14.41
CA VAL A 50 7.61 -5.60 15.07
C VAL A 50 7.80 -4.36 14.21
N PHE A 51 8.08 -4.54 12.92
CA PHE A 51 8.25 -3.44 11.98
C PHE A 51 6.98 -2.58 11.85
N GLY A 52 5.84 -3.22 11.62
CA GLY A 52 4.53 -2.59 11.50
C GLY A 52 4.13 -1.84 12.77
N SER A 53 4.43 -2.39 13.95
CA SER A 53 4.18 -1.72 15.24
C SER A 53 5.00 -0.44 15.39
N ILE A 54 6.29 -0.47 15.00
CA ILE A 54 7.15 0.74 15.00
C ILE A 54 6.61 1.78 14.01
N VAL A 55 6.26 1.37 12.80
CA VAL A 55 5.66 2.26 11.78
C VAL A 55 4.35 2.87 12.30
N ALA A 56 3.49 2.06 12.94
CA ALA A 56 2.25 2.52 13.54
C ALA A 56 2.49 3.56 14.63
N LEU A 57 3.46 3.35 15.53
CA LEU A 57 3.81 4.33 16.56
C LEU A 57 4.29 5.66 15.96
N ILE A 58 5.08 5.62 14.88
CA ILE A 58 5.55 6.84 14.18
C ILE A 58 4.36 7.60 13.56
N VAL A 59 3.43 6.89 12.91
CA VAL A 59 2.23 7.50 12.32
C VAL A 59 1.30 8.04 13.41
N LEU A 60 1.05 7.28 14.48
CA LEU A 60 0.22 7.69 15.60
C LEU A 60 0.81 8.88 16.36
N PHE A 61 2.14 8.95 16.48
CA PHE A 61 2.80 10.14 17.01
C PHE A 61 2.50 11.38 16.15
N ALA A 62 2.59 11.28 14.82
CA ALA A 62 2.22 12.41 13.96
C ALA A 62 0.73 12.76 14.04
N VAL A 63 -0.16 11.78 14.14
CA VAL A 63 -1.59 12.00 14.38
C VAL A 63 -1.82 12.72 15.70
N TRP A 64 -1.13 12.32 16.77
CA TRP A 64 -1.20 12.97 18.08
C TRP A 64 -0.69 14.43 18.04
N ARG A 65 0.36 14.69 17.25
CA ARG A 65 0.85 16.06 17.02
C ARG A 65 -0.13 16.92 16.21
N GLY A 66 -0.94 16.29 15.36
CA GLY A 66 -2.03 16.94 14.63
C GLY A 66 -1.59 17.86 13.49
N ALA A 67 -2.54 18.67 13.02
CA ALA A 67 -2.36 19.62 11.93
C ALA A 67 -1.21 20.60 12.22
N GLY A 68 -0.41 20.90 11.19
CA GLY A 68 0.80 21.73 11.31
C GLY A 68 2.08 20.95 11.63
N HIS A 69 2.00 19.70 12.09
CA HIS A 69 3.17 18.83 12.18
C HIS A 69 3.60 18.34 10.79
N VAL A 70 4.88 18.51 10.42
CA VAL A 70 5.35 18.27 9.05
C VAL A 70 5.05 16.86 8.54
N PHE A 71 5.24 15.83 9.37
CA PHE A 71 4.94 14.46 8.95
C PHE A 71 3.43 14.18 8.90
N TYR A 72 2.62 14.84 9.73
CA TYR A 72 1.16 14.76 9.61
C TYR A 72 0.70 15.36 8.27
N GLU A 73 1.21 16.53 7.93
CA GLU A 73 0.94 17.21 6.65
C GLU A 73 1.45 16.45 5.42
N ALA A 74 2.44 15.57 5.61
CA ALA A 74 2.94 14.68 4.56
C ALA A 74 1.98 13.51 4.27
N LEU A 75 1.09 13.18 5.22
CA LEU A 75 0.12 12.08 5.12
C LEU A 75 -1.32 12.58 4.85
N ALA A 76 -1.72 13.69 5.47
CA ALA A 76 -3.07 14.22 5.44
C ALA A 76 -3.44 14.78 4.06
N ARG A 77 -4.36 14.09 3.35
CA ARG A 77 -4.84 14.55 2.04
C ARG A 77 -5.78 15.74 2.20
N PRO A 78 -5.64 16.79 1.37
CA PRO A 78 -6.60 17.90 1.38
C PRO A 78 -8.04 17.48 1.07
N GLY A 79 -8.22 16.49 0.18
CA GLY A 79 -9.54 15.98 -0.21
C GLY A 79 -10.30 15.21 0.86
N ASP A 80 -9.62 14.83 1.95
CA ASP A 80 -10.21 14.04 3.04
C ASP A 80 -10.73 14.95 4.16
N ALA A 81 -10.61 16.28 4.03
CA ALA A 81 -11.11 17.25 4.99
C ALA A 81 -12.64 17.21 5.11
N PRO A 82 -13.20 17.39 6.32
CA PRO A 82 -12.52 17.68 7.60
C PRO A 82 -12.01 16.42 8.34
N ARG A 83 -12.10 15.23 7.74
CA ARG A 83 -11.86 13.92 8.39
C ARG A 83 -10.47 13.35 8.10
N GLY A 84 -9.47 14.18 7.84
CA GLY A 84 -8.12 13.75 7.41
C GLY A 84 -7.48 12.70 8.33
N THR A 85 -7.60 12.85 9.66
CA THR A 85 -7.09 11.87 10.63
C THR A 85 -7.72 10.48 10.46
N LEU A 86 -9.02 10.41 10.17
CA LEU A 86 -9.70 9.13 9.92
C LEU A 86 -9.08 8.41 8.71
N PHE A 87 -8.78 9.16 7.65
CA PHE A 87 -8.15 8.66 6.42
C PHE A 87 -6.63 8.45 6.54
N ILE A 88 -6.05 8.67 7.73
CA ILE A 88 -4.71 8.20 8.09
C ILE A 88 -4.81 6.92 8.94
N VAL A 89 -5.69 6.93 9.95
CA VAL A 89 -5.82 5.83 10.91
C VAL A 89 -6.47 4.60 10.29
N VAL A 90 -7.50 4.76 9.46
CA VAL A 90 -8.16 3.61 8.80
C VAL A 90 -7.18 2.85 7.91
N PRO A 91 -6.47 3.48 6.95
CA PRO A 91 -5.44 2.79 6.17
C PRO A 91 -4.34 2.16 7.02
N LEU A 92 -3.95 2.78 8.16
CA LEU A 92 -2.97 2.19 9.07
C LEU A 92 -3.47 0.86 9.65
N VAL A 93 -4.70 0.85 10.17
CA VAL A 93 -5.32 -0.35 10.76
C VAL A 93 -5.54 -1.42 9.69
N THR A 94 -6.07 -1.05 8.52
CA THR A 94 -6.36 -2.01 7.43
C THR A 94 -5.06 -2.57 6.84
N THR A 95 -3.98 -1.79 6.80
CA THR A 95 -2.65 -2.28 6.42
C THR A 95 -2.16 -3.35 7.40
N ALA A 96 -2.22 -3.08 8.71
CA ALA A 96 -1.78 -4.03 9.72
C ALA A 96 -2.61 -5.32 9.70
N LEU A 97 -3.94 -5.20 9.62
CA LEU A 97 -4.85 -6.34 9.52
C LEU A 97 -4.63 -7.15 8.25
N GLY A 98 -4.50 -6.50 7.08
CA GLY A 98 -4.16 -7.17 5.83
C GLY A 98 -2.84 -7.91 5.90
N GLY A 99 -1.85 -7.31 6.56
CA GLY A 99 -0.54 -7.89 6.83
C GLY A 99 -0.63 -9.20 7.62
N VAL A 100 -1.32 -9.16 8.76
CA VAL A 100 -1.50 -10.31 9.65
C VAL A 100 -2.37 -11.38 8.97
N LEU A 101 -3.51 -11.01 8.38
CA LEU A 101 -4.42 -11.97 7.75
C LEU A 101 -3.77 -12.70 6.57
N SER A 102 -3.02 -12.00 5.72
CA SER A 102 -2.27 -12.63 4.63
C SER A 102 -1.29 -13.69 5.16
N ASN A 103 -0.66 -13.42 6.30
CA ASN A 103 0.22 -14.36 6.97
C ASN A 103 -0.51 -15.55 7.61
N LEU A 104 -1.70 -15.34 8.16
CA LEU A 104 -2.49 -16.41 8.77
C LEU A 104 -3.09 -17.35 7.72
N ILE A 105 -3.41 -16.84 6.53
CA ILE A 105 -4.06 -17.60 5.46
C ILE A 105 -3.01 -18.26 4.55
N VAL A 106 -2.01 -17.50 4.08
CA VAL A 106 -1.00 -17.93 3.10
C VAL A 106 0.39 -17.36 3.42
N PRO A 107 1.04 -17.82 4.51
CA PRO A 107 2.26 -17.21 5.05
C PRO A 107 3.43 -17.11 4.05
N ALA A 108 3.63 -18.13 3.21
CA ALA A 108 4.67 -18.16 2.19
C ALA A 108 4.50 -17.09 1.09
N TRP A 109 3.29 -16.54 0.95
CA TRP A 109 2.89 -15.66 -0.15
C TRP A 109 2.49 -14.25 0.32
N ALA A 110 2.49 -13.99 1.63
CA ALA A 110 2.11 -12.70 2.20
C ALA A 110 2.93 -11.52 1.66
N TRP A 111 4.22 -11.74 1.39
CA TRP A 111 5.11 -10.72 0.81
C TRP A 111 4.67 -10.27 -0.59
N VAL A 112 4.00 -11.13 -1.37
CA VAL A 112 3.45 -10.76 -2.68
C VAL A 112 2.32 -9.75 -2.51
N GLY A 113 1.42 -10.00 -1.55
CA GLY A 113 0.36 -9.05 -1.22
C GLY A 113 0.89 -7.69 -0.79
N TYR A 114 2.01 -7.67 -0.06
CA TYR A 114 2.66 -6.43 0.37
C TYR A 114 3.21 -5.64 -0.81
N LEU A 115 3.86 -6.31 -1.76
CA LEU A 115 4.38 -5.67 -2.97
C LEU A 115 3.25 -5.15 -3.85
N VAL A 116 2.20 -5.93 -4.08
CA VAL A 116 1.07 -5.52 -4.93
C VAL A 116 0.33 -4.34 -4.30
N ALA A 117 -0.03 -4.41 -3.02
CA ALA A 117 -0.70 -3.33 -2.32
C ALA A 117 0.19 -2.09 -2.15
N GLY A 118 1.50 -2.29 -1.95
CA GLY A 118 2.47 -1.22 -1.80
C GLY A 118 2.75 -0.47 -3.10
N TRP A 119 3.23 -1.18 -4.12
CA TRP A 119 3.70 -0.59 -5.36
C TRP A 119 2.54 -0.23 -6.29
N GLY A 120 1.54 -1.10 -6.39
CA GLY A 120 0.35 -0.86 -7.19
C GLY A 120 -0.36 0.42 -6.77
N ASP A 121 -0.66 0.57 -5.48
CA ASP A 121 -1.29 1.78 -4.94
C ASP A 121 -0.36 3.02 -4.96
N ALA A 122 0.94 2.83 -4.75
CA ALA A 122 1.95 3.90 -4.82
C ALA A 122 1.94 4.63 -6.18
N VAL A 123 1.71 3.90 -7.28
CA VAL A 123 1.69 4.44 -8.64
C VAL A 123 0.27 4.67 -9.16
N GLY A 124 -0.66 3.78 -8.84
CA GLY A 124 -2.05 3.81 -9.30
C GLY A 124 -2.78 5.09 -8.93
N GLU A 125 -2.67 5.56 -7.69
CA GLU A 125 -3.32 6.80 -7.28
C GLU A 125 -2.75 8.03 -8.02
N PRO A 126 -1.43 8.28 -8.07
CA PRO A 126 -0.88 9.38 -8.88
C PRO A 126 -1.25 9.30 -10.35
N VAL A 127 -1.26 8.09 -10.93
CA VAL A 127 -1.64 7.88 -12.33
C VAL A 127 -3.09 8.28 -12.56
N GLY A 128 -4.00 7.75 -11.74
CA GLY A 128 -5.43 8.07 -11.86
C GLY A 128 -5.75 9.54 -11.58
N ALA A 129 -5.02 10.16 -10.65
CA ALA A 129 -5.19 11.59 -10.35
C ALA A 129 -4.73 12.49 -11.51
N ARG A 130 -3.66 12.13 -12.22
CA ARG A 130 -3.04 12.97 -13.26
C ARG A 130 -3.55 12.68 -14.67
N TRP A 131 -3.80 11.41 -15.00
CA TRP A 131 -4.17 10.97 -16.34
C TRP A 131 -5.53 10.25 -16.40
N GLY A 132 -6.21 10.04 -15.27
CA GLY A 132 -7.49 9.35 -15.23
C GLY A 132 -8.61 10.13 -15.94
N ARG A 133 -8.98 9.67 -17.13
CA ARG A 133 -10.09 10.22 -17.92
C ARG A 133 -11.38 9.46 -17.68
N HIS A 134 -11.29 8.15 -17.54
CA HIS A 134 -12.44 7.28 -17.36
C HIS A 134 -12.64 7.03 -15.87
N ARG A 135 -13.59 7.73 -15.24
CA ARG A 135 -13.81 7.66 -13.79
C ARG A 135 -15.02 6.82 -13.43
N TYR A 136 -14.93 6.14 -12.29
CA TYR A 136 -16.04 5.39 -11.70
C TYR A 136 -16.08 5.61 -10.19
N ARG A 137 -17.26 5.41 -9.60
CA ARG A 137 -17.49 5.59 -8.16
C ARG A 137 -17.18 4.30 -7.43
N VAL A 138 -16.61 4.44 -6.24
CA VAL A 138 -16.39 3.33 -5.31
C VAL A 138 -17.01 3.65 -3.97
N PRO A 139 -17.36 2.63 -3.17
CA PRO A 139 -17.77 2.84 -1.79
C PRO A 139 -16.70 3.62 -1.02
N SER A 140 -17.14 4.44 -0.06
CA SER A 140 -16.24 5.21 0.79
C SER A 140 -16.79 5.29 2.20
N LEU A 141 -15.91 5.47 3.18
CA LEU A 141 -16.30 5.68 4.56
C LEU A 141 -16.73 7.12 4.79
N ALA A 142 -17.53 7.32 5.84
CA ALA A 142 -17.77 8.63 6.40
C ALA A 142 -18.41 9.64 5.40
N GLY A 143 -19.13 9.16 4.38
CA GLY A 143 -19.82 10.02 3.41
C GLY A 143 -18.90 10.85 2.51
N VAL A 144 -17.58 10.57 2.48
CA VAL A 144 -16.62 11.26 1.60
C VAL A 144 -16.68 10.61 0.22
N PRO A 145 -17.08 11.31 -0.86
CA PRO A 145 -17.14 10.69 -2.17
C PRO A 145 -15.75 10.22 -2.64
N ALA A 146 -15.63 8.95 -3.01
CA ALA A 146 -14.41 8.40 -3.58
C ALA A 146 -14.64 8.04 -5.06
N THR A 147 -13.70 8.46 -5.89
CA THR A 147 -13.66 8.09 -7.31
C THR A 147 -12.31 7.48 -7.63
N ARG A 148 -12.34 6.47 -8.50
CA ARG A 148 -11.15 5.86 -9.10
C ARG A 148 -11.23 6.08 -10.61
N SER A 149 -10.18 5.65 -11.32
CA SER A 149 -10.13 5.72 -12.78
C SER A 149 -9.58 4.43 -13.35
N TRP A 150 -10.04 4.05 -14.54
CA TRP A 150 -9.56 2.86 -15.24
C TRP A 150 -8.05 2.91 -15.46
N GLU A 151 -7.49 4.08 -15.77
CA GLU A 151 -6.05 4.28 -15.93
C GLU A 151 -5.26 4.04 -14.63
N GLY A 152 -5.85 4.42 -13.49
CA GLY A 152 -5.31 4.17 -12.16
C GLY A 152 -5.27 2.67 -11.84
N SER A 153 -6.39 1.96 -12.05
CA SER A 153 -6.45 0.51 -11.80
C SER A 153 -5.60 -0.29 -12.79
N ALA A 154 -5.47 0.16 -14.04
CA ALA A 154 -4.51 -0.40 -14.99
C ALA A 154 -3.07 -0.24 -14.50
N ALA A 155 -2.72 0.91 -13.91
CA ALA A 155 -1.43 1.09 -13.28
C ALA A 155 -1.24 0.21 -12.03
N VAL A 156 -2.28 0.00 -11.20
CA VAL A 156 -2.24 -0.97 -10.09
C VAL A 156 -1.93 -2.38 -10.61
N LEU A 157 -2.59 -2.81 -11.69
CA LEU A 157 -2.34 -4.11 -12.31
C LEU A 157 -0.90 -4.23 -12.79
N VAL A 158 -0.45 -3.31 -13.64
CA VAL A 158 0.86 -3.40 -14.30
C VAL A 158 1.99 -3.29 -13.28
N VAL A 159 1.91 -2.31 -12.38
CA VAL A 159 2.96 -2.05 -11.40
C VAL A 159 2.94 -3.09 -10.28
N GLY A 160 1.75 -3.50 -9.83
CA GLY A 160 1.61 -4.58 -8.85
C GLY A 160 2.14 -5.91 -9.38
N ALA A 161 1.79 -6.27 -10.62
CA ALA A 161 2.33 -7.45 -11.28
C ALA A 161 3.85 -7.36 -11.42
N ALA A 162 4.38 -6.24 -11.92
CA ALA A 162 5.82 -6.04 -12.05
C ALA A 162 6.55 -6.16 -10.70
N ALA A 163 5.99 -5.59 -9.62
CA ALA A 163 6.57 -5.69 -8.28
C ALA A 163 6.64 -7.14 -7.81
N ALA A 164 5.56 -7.91 -7.99
CA ALA A 164 5.51 -9.33 -7.64
C ALA A 164 6.47 -10.19 -8.50
N VAL A 165 6.58 -9.91 -9.81
CA VAL A 165 7.55 -10.59 -10.68
C VAL A 165 8.97 -10.30 -10.22
N ILE A 166 9.32 -9.03 -10.01
CA ILE A 166 10.65 -8.62 -9.55
C ILE A 166 10.95 -9.28 -8.20
N GLY A 167 10.02 -9.24 -7.25
CA GLY A 167 10.17 -9.89 -5.96
C GLY A 167 10.37 -11.40 -6.07
N GLY A 168 9.63 -12.09 -6.95
CA GLY A 168 9.79 -13.53 -7.19
C GLY A 168 11.14 -13.89 -7.80
N LEU A 169 11.62 -13.11 -8.77
CA LEU A 169 12.95 -13.28 -9.35
C LEU A 169 14.05 -13.07 -8.30
N LEU A 170 13.92 -12.03 -7.46
CA LEU A 170 14.86 -11.77 -6.36
C LEU A 170 14.80 -12.84 -5.26
N ALA A 171 13.65 -13.48 -5.07
CA ALA A 171 13.47 -14.64 -4.19
C ALA A 171 14.00 -15.96 -4.80
N GLY A 172 14.50 -15.93 -6.04
CA GLY A 172 15.12 -17.08 -6.70
C GLY A 172 14.14 -17.99 -7.46
N PHE A 173 12.92 -17.54 -7.72
CA PHE A 173 11.98 -18.30 -8.54
C PHE A 173 12.37 -18.30 -10.02
N GLU A 174 12.04 -19.40 -10.70
CA GLU A 174 12.12 -19.49 -12.16
C GLU A 174 11.24 -18.42 -12.80
N ALA A 175 11.68 -17.86 -13.94
CA ALA A 175 11.04 -16.70 -14.56
C ALA A 175 9.57 -16.96 -14.93
N GLY A 176 9.25 -18.14 -15.46
CA GLY A 176 7.88 -18.57 -15.75
C GLY A 176 7.02 -18.59 -14.49
N VAL A 177 7.52 -19.15 -13.39
CA VAL A 177 6.83 -19.16 -12.08
C VAL A 177 6.58 -17.73 -11.58
N ALA A 178 7.62 -16.87 -11.57
CA ALA A 178 7.51 -15.48 -11.15
C ALA A 178 6.50 -14.69 -11.99
N LEU A 179 6.47 -14.90 -13.32
CA LEU A 179 5.50 -14.30 -14.23
C LEU A 179 4.07 -14.75 -13.92
N ARG A 180 3.83 -16.05 -13.71
CA ARG A 180 2.49 -16.54 -13.36
C ARG A 180 1.98 -15.93 -12.06
N ILE A 181 2.81 -15.94 -11.01
CA ILE A 181 2.48 -15.35 -9.70
C ILE A 181 2.19 -13.86 -9.85
N GLY A 182 3.08 -13.12 -10.51
CA GLY A 182 2.93 -11.68 -10.67
C GLY A 182 1.68 -11.29 -11.44
N MET A 183 1.36 -12.00 -12.53
CA MET A 183 0.14 -11.77 -13.29
C MET A 183 -1.11 -12.07 -12.46
N ALA A 184 -1.17 -13.23 -11.79
CA ALA A 184 -2.32 -13.60 -10.98
C ALA A 184 -2.54 -12.61 -9.82
N ALA A 185 -1.47 -12.24 -9.11
CA ALA A 185 -1.53 -11.31 -8.00
C ALA A 185 -1.88 -9.88 -8.43
N GLY A 186 -1.32 -9.40 -9.54
CA GLY A 186 -1.62 -8.08 -10.09
C GLY A 186 -3.07 -7.96 -10.58
N ILE A 187 -3.60 -8.99 -11.25
CA ILE A 187 -5.00 -9.06 -11.67
C ILE A 187 -5.93 -9.06 -10.45
N ALA A 188 -5.68 -9.97 -9.49
CA ALA A 188 -6.49 -10.05 -8.28
C ALA A 188 -6.47 -8.73 -7.49
N GLY A 189 -5.29 -8.13 -7.35
CA GLY A 189 -5.10 -6.84 -6.69
C GLY A 189 -5.91 -5.72 -7.36
N ALA A 190 -5.81 -5.57 -8.69
CA ALA A 190 -6.53 -4.53 -9.42
C ALA A 190 -8.05 -4.74 -9.42
N LEU A 191 -8.54 -5.98 -9.54
CA LEU A 191 -9.97 -6.28 -9.49
C LEU A 191 -10.56 -5.95 -8.11
N VAL A 192 -9.87 -6.33 -7.04
CA VAL A 192 -10.30 -6.07 -5.67
C VAL A 192 -10.18 -4.58 -5.34
N GLU A 193 -9.09 -3.92 -5.75
CA GLU A 193 -8.92 -2.46 -5.64
C GLU A 193 -10.11 -1.73 -6.27
N ALA A 194 -10.53 -2.14 -7.47
CA ALA A 194 -11.60 -1.47 -8.19
C ALA A 194 -12.95 -1.48 -7.47
N VAL A 195 -13.22 -2.47 -6.61
CA VAL A 195 -14.49 -2.58 -5.87
C VAL A 195 -14.35 -2.25 -4.38
N SER A 196 -13.12 -2.10 -3.89
CA SER A 196 -12.86 -1.89 -2.47
C SER A 196 -13.24 -0.49 -2.01
N ASN A 197 -13.74 -0.44 -0.78
CA ASN A 197 -14.03 0.83 -0.11
C ASN A 197 -12.73 1.64 0.06
N HIS A 198 -12.80 2.94 -0.18
CA HIS A 198 -11.67 3.84 0.01
C HIS A 198 -11.11 3.77 1.44
N GLY A 199 -9.85 3.34 1.58
CA GLY A 199 -9.17 3.15 2.86
C GLY A 199 -9.22 1.72 3.41
N LEU A 200 -10.10 0.85 2.90
CA LEU A 200 -10.11 -0.59 3.21
C LEU A 200 -9.31 -1.42 2.20
N ASP A 201 -8.99 -0.85 1.04
CA ASP A 201 -8.25 -1.50 -0.04
C ASP A 201 -6.88 -2.03 0.39
N ASN A 202 -6.19 -1.36 1.31
CA ASN A 202 -4.94 -1.91 1.85
C ASN A 202 -5.12 -3.31 2.47
N LEU A 203 -6.25 -3.60 3.12
CA LEU A 203 -6.51 -4.93 3.66
C LEU A 203 -6.84 -5.91 2.52
N THR A 204 -7.83 -5.57 1.71
CA THR A 204 -8.42 -6.49 0.74
C THR A 204 -7.44 -6.83 -0.38
N VAL A 205 -6.65 -5.86 -0.85
CA VAL A 205 -5.64 -6.07 -1.91
C VAL A 205 -4.50 -6.96 -1.41
N GLN A 206 -3.99 -6.74 -0.19
CA GLN A 206 -2.95 -7.60 0.39
C GLN A 206 -3.40 -9.07 0.45
N VAL A 207 -4.60 -9.31 0.99
CA VAL A 207 -5.14 -10.68 1.15
C VAL A 207 -5.39 -11.31 -0.22
N ALA A 208 -6.06 -10.61 -1.13
CA ALA A 208 -6.41 -11.14 -2.44
C ALA A 208 -5.18 -11.47 -3.29
N ALA A 209 -4.20 -10.57 -3.34
CA ALA A 209 -2.97 -10.79 -4.09
C ALA A 209 -2.13 -11.92 -3.50
N SER A 210 -2.04 -12.04 -2.17
CA SER A 210 -1.35 -13.15 -1.52
C SER A 210 -2.02 -14.50 -1.81
N MET A 211 -3.36 -14.55 -1.76
CA MET A 211 -4.11 -15.77 -2.08
C MET A 211 -3.97 -16.15 -3.56
N ALA A 212 -4.05 -15.18 -4.46
CA ALA A 212 -3.88 -15.41 -5.90
C ALA A 212 -2.50 -15.97 -6.22
N ALA A 213 -1.45 -15.44 -5.59
CA ALA A 213 -0.09 -15.98 -5.69
C ALA A 213 -0.04 -17.44 -5.22
N ALA A 214 -0.61 -17.75 -4.06
CA ALA A 214 -0.62 -19.10 -3.50
C ALA A 214 -1.33 -20.14 -4.38
N LEU A 215 -2.36 -19.73 -5.15
CA LEU A 215 -3.12 -20.62 -6.02
C LEU A 215 -2.39 -21.03 -7.31
N VAL A 216 -1.38 -20.25 -7.74
CA VAL A 216 -0.69 -20.45 -9.03
C VAL A 216 0.81 -20.73 -8.90
N ALA A 217 1.28 -20.75 -7.66
CA ALA A 217 2.67 -21.01 -7.28
C ALA A 217 3.09 -22.44 -7.62
#